data_AF-A0A417IIM9-F1
#
_entry.id   AF-A0A417IIM9-F1
#
_cell.length_a   1.000
_cell.length_b   1.000
_cell.length_c   1.000
_cell.angle_alpha   90.00
_cell.angle_beta   90.00
_cell.angle_gamma   90.00
#
_symmetry.space_group_name_H-M   'P 1'
#
loop_
_entity.id
_entity.type
_entity.pdbx_description
1 polymer ?
#
loop_
_entity_poly.entity_id
_entity_poly.type
_entity_poly.pdbx_seq_one_letter_code
_entity_poly.pdbx_strand_id
1 'polypeptide(L)'
;MPSINEHALYEKFWEAIHCSVRKQVEEFAKMQSQFKEGNIAFLLCEAIDHDEFELCRKKSNLFKRNGIIWKEDQHRRPVEVGIKPTALVQFIRNQNGYQDFSSRKITNYLKDIGVLTLQEEKSNTCHLGTDKKGRILLRILRSDVQTLRDNAEKYDLFEQQAYE
;
A
#
# COMPACT_ATOMS: atom_id res chain seq x y z
N MET A 1 41.86 38.38 -11.56
CA MET A 1 40.70 37.73 -12.24
C MET A 1 41.19 36.39 -12.75
N PRO A 2 40.51 35.28 -12.46
CA PRO A 2 40.91 33.96 -12.95
C PRO A 2 41.05 33.99 -14.48
N SER A 3 42.01 33.24 -15.01
CA SER A 3 42.14 33.13 -16.47
C SER A 3 40.93 32.41 -17.07
N ILE A 4 40.62 32.68 -18.34
CA ILE A 4 39.52 32.01 -19.06
C ILE A 4 39.65 30.47 -18.98
N ASN A 5 40.89 29.97 -18.98
CA ASN A 5 41.17 28.54 -18.85
C ASN A 5 40.90 27.99 -17.44
N GLU A 6 41.20 28.75 -16.38
CA GLU A 6 40.87 28.37 -15.01
C GLU A 6 39.36 28.36 -14.77
N HIS A 7 38.64 29.34 -15.33
CA HIS A 7 37.19 29.39 -15.25
C HIS A 7 36.55 28.19 -15.97
N ALA A 8 37.03 27.85 -17.17
CA ALA A 8 36.56 26.69 -17.93
C ALA A 8 36.85 25.35 -17.22
N LEU A 9 37.99 25.23 -16.52
CA LEU A 9 38.32 24.05 -15.72
C LEU A 9 37.44 23.94 -14.47
N TYR A 10 37.17 25.07 -13.80
CA TYR A 10 36.30 25.14 -12.64
C TYR A 10 34.86 24.72 -12.97
N GLU A 11 34.30 25.22 -14.07
CA GLU A 11 32.98 24.83 -14.57
C GLU A 11 32.90 23.32 -14.87
N LYS A 12 33.89 22.78 -15.59
CA LYS A 12 33.95 21.34 -15.89
C LYS A 12 34.05 20.48 -14.63
N PHE A 13 34.81 20.93 -13.63
CA PHE A 13 34.94 20.23 -12.37
C PHE A 13 33.59 20.17 -11.63
N TRP A 14 32.92 21.32 -11.48
CA TRP A 14 31.62 21.36 -10.80
C TRP A 14 30.53 20.63 -11.57
N GLU A 15 30.50 20.71 -12.90
CA GLU A 15 29.59 19.91 -13.72
C GLU A 15 29.79 18.41 -13.50
N ALA A 16 31.04 17.95 -13.43
CA ALA A 16 31.35 16.56 -13.13
C ALA A 16 30.92 16.15 -11.70
N ILE A 17 31.14 17.02 -10.71
CA ILE A 17 30.69 16.80 -9.32
C ILE A 17 29.16 16.73 -9.26
N HIS A 18 28.44 17.67 -9.86
CA HIS A 18 26.98 17.68 -9.89
C HIS A 18 26.42 16.46 -10.61
N CYS A 19 27.02 16.04 -11.74
CA CYS A 19 26.65 14.81 -12.43
C CYS A 19 26.88 13.57 -11.56
N SER A 20 28.01 13.51 -10.84
CA SER A 20 28.33 12.39 -9.95
C SER A 20 27.35 12.29 -8.78
N VAL A 21 27.10 13.40 -8.09
CA VAL A 21 26.14 13.47 -6.98
C VAL A 21 24.74 13.11 -7.45
N ARG A 22 24.30 13.64 -8.60
CA ARG A 22 22.99 13.32 -9.16
C ARG A 22 22.85 11.82 -9.45
N LYS A 23 23.86 11.20 -10.07
CA LYS A 23 23.85 9.74 -10.30
C LYS A 23 23.79 8.96 -9.00
N GLN A 24 24.55 9.35 -7.98
CA GLN A 24 24.50 8.68 -6.67
C GLN A 24 23.10 8.77 -6.07
N VAL A 25 22.49 9.96 -6.07
CA VAL A 25 21.11 10.16 -5.58
C VAL A 25 20.10 9.33 -6.38
N GLU A 26 20.22 9.28 -7.71
CA GLU A 26 19.35 8.45 -8.57
C GLU A 26 19.49 6.96 -8.25
N GLU A 27 20.71 6.45 -8.05
CA GLU A 27 20.95 5.06 -7.68
C GLU A 27 20.47 4.74 -6.26
N PHE A 28 20.68 5.64 -5.28
CA PHE A 28 20.15 5.49 -3.94
C PHE A 28 18.61 5.43 -3.94
N ALA A 29 17.95 6.29 -4.71
CA ALA A 29 16.50 6.28 -4.85
C ALA A 29 16.00 4.97 -5.48
N LYS A 30 16.70 4.43 -6.50
CA LYS A 30 16.37 3.13 -7.08
C LYS A 30 16.50 2.00 -6.07
N MET A 31 17.58 1.99 -5.28
CA MET A 31 17.76 1.00 -4.21
C MET A 31 16.64 1.10 -3.18
N GLN A 32 16.35 2.31 -2.68
CA GLN A 32 15.26 2.56 -1.73
C GLN A 32 13.89 2.09 -2.25
N SER A 33 13.61 2.26 -3.55
CA SER A 33 12.34 1.84 -4.17
C SER A 33 12.08 0.33 -4.15
N GLN A 34 13.11 -0.47 -3.87
CA GLN A 34 13.03 -1.94 -3.76
C GLN A 34 12.78 -2.40 -2.33
N PHE A 35 13.05 -1.57 -1.33
CA PHE A 35 12.86 -1.92 0.06
C PHE A 35 11.42 -1.72 0.51
N LYS A 36 10.93 -2.68 1.28
CA LYS A 36 9.58 -2.64 1.84
C LYS A 36 9.63 -1.86 3.14
N GLU A 37 8.72 -0.92 3.31
CA GLU A 37 8.58 -0.16 4.57
C GLU A 37 7.94 -0.97 5.70
N GLY A 38 7.28 -2.07 5.35
CA GLY A 38 6.64 -2.99 6.28
C GLY A 38 5.95 -4.11 5.53
N ASN A 39 5.33 -5.03 6.26
CA ASN A 39 4.53 -6.10 5.68
C ASN A 39 3.18 -5.57 5.12
N ILE A 40 2.43 -6.42 4.41
CA ILE A 40 1.15 -6.01 3.79
C ILE A 40 0.14 -5.56 4.86
N ALA A 41 0.19 -6.15 6.07
CA ALA A 41 -0.74 -5.79 7.13
C ALA A 41 -0.49 -4.35 7.63
N PHE A 42 0.78 -3.98 7.84
CA PHE A 42 1.20 -2.62 8.17
C PHE A 42 0.73 -1.61 7.12
N LEU A 43 1.02 -1.87 5.84
CA LEU A 43 0.61 -0.98 4.75
C LEU A 43 -0.90 -0.77 4.67
N LEU A 44 -1.70 -1.81 4.94
CA LEU A 44 -3.15 -1.70 4.95
C LEU A 44 -3.68 -0.97 6.17
N CYS A 45 -3.05 -1.09 7.34
CA CYS A 45 -3.39 -0.29 8.51
C CYS A 45 -3.23 1.21 8.21
N GLU A 46 -2.08 1.60 7.68
CA GLU A 46 -1.82 3.00 7.30
C GLU A 46 -2.84 3.49 6.26
N ALA A 47 -3.11 2.68 5.23
CA ALA A 47 -4.09 3.03 4.20
C ALA A 47 -5.52 3.21 4.72
N ILE A 48 -5.92 2.43 5.72
CA ILE A 48 -7.24 2.54 6.36
C ILE A 48 -7.28 3.79 7.24
N ASP A 49 -6.23 4.03 8.02
CA ASP A 49 -6.17 5.16 8.95
C ASP A 49 -6.08 6.51 8.21
N HIS A 50 -5.50 6.52 7.01
CA HIS A 50 -5.44 7.67 6.10
C HIS A 50 -6.60 7.76 5.09
N ASP A 51 -7.57 6.84 5.12
CA ASP A 51 -8.72 6.78 4.22
C ASP A 51 -8.36 6.70 2.71
N GLU A 52 -7.25 6.04 2.36
CA GLU A 52 -6.77 5.86 0.97
C GLU A 52 -7.78 5.11 0.07
N PHE A 53 -8.66 4.30 0.69
CA PHE A 53 -9.72 3.57 -0.02
C PHE A 53 -11.05 4.31 -0.09
N GLU A 54 -11.10 5.56 0.40
CA GLU A 54 -12.30 6.39 0.45
C GLU A 54 -13.53 5.63 1.03
N LEU A 55 -13.39 5.09 2.23
CA LEU A 55 -14.31 4.13 2.80
C LEU A 55 -15.70 4.74 3.02
N CYS A 56 -16.72 4.13 2.41
CA CYS A 56 -18.10 4.56 2.58
C CYS A 56 -18.82 3.82 3.73
N ARG A 57 -19.87 4.41 4.31
CA ARG A 57 -20.73 3.72 5.30
C ARG A 57 -21.99 3.09 4.70
N LYS A 58 -22.39 3.55 3.51
CA LYS A 58 -23.62 3.11 2.82
C LYS A 58 -23.27 2.24 1.62
N LYS A 59 -23.85 1.04 1.54
CA LYS A 59 -23.65 0.10 0.42
C LYS A 59 -23.91 0.71 -0.97
N SER A 60 -24.86 1.63 -1.08
CA SER A 60 -25.18 2.33 -2.34
C SER A 60 -24.01 3.14 -2.91
N ASN A 61 -23.07 3.57 -2.06
CA ASN A 61 -21.95 4.42 -2.44
C ASN A 61 -20.73 3.61 -2.89
N LEU A 62 -20.73 2.29 -2.69
CA LEU A 62 -19.60 1.43 -3.05
C LEU A 62 -19.32 1.42 -4.56
N PHE A 63 -20.30 1.75 -5.41
CA PHE A 63 -20.05 1.92 -6.85
C PHE A 63 -19.06 3.06 -7.16
N LYS A 64 -18.97 4.08 -6.29
CA LYS A 64 -18.12 5.26 -6.49
C LYS A 64 -16.86 5.27 -5.62
N ARG A 65 -16.72 4.33 -4.69
CA ARG A 65 -15.68 4.31 -3.64
C ARG A 65 -14.90 3.00 -3.67
N ASN A 66 -13.72 2.93 -3.05
CA ASN A 66 -12.88 1.73 -3.10
C ASN A 66 -13.08 0.77 -1.92
N GLY A 67 -13.79 1.19 -0.88
CA GLY A 67 -14.24 0.30 0.18
C GLY A 67 -15.47 0.76 0.95
N ILE A 68 -15.84 -0.05 1.94
CA ILE A 68 -16.98 0.16 2.83
C ILE A 68 -16.57 -0.17 4.27
N ILE A 69 -17.01 0.65 5.22
CA ILE A 69 -16.93 0.34 6.65
C ILE A 69 -18.09 -0.58 6.98
N TRP A 70 -17.79 -1.79 7.43
CA TRP A 70 -18.79 -2.80 7.76
C TRP A 70 -19.22 -2.73 9.23
N LYS A 71 -18.25 -2.55 10.13
CA LYS A 71 -18.49 -2.33 11.55
C LYS A 71 -17.58 -1.23 12.06
N GLU A 72 -18.13 -0.43 12.95
CA GLU A 72 -17.42 0.59 13.71
C GLU A 72 -17.46 0.24 15.20
N ASP A 73 -16.45 0.67 15.95
CA ASP A 73 -16.47 0.65 17.40
C ASP A 73 -17.30 1.81 17.99
N GLN A 74 -17.32 1.92 19.31
CA GLN A 74 -18.02 3.00 20.02
C GLN A 74 -17.44 4.40 19.71
N HIS A 75 -16.20 4.47 19.21
CA HIS A 75 -15.48 5.69 18.85
C HIS A 75 -15.52 5.99 17.35
N ARG A 76 -16.36 5.29 16.58
CA ARG A 76 -16.48 5.39 15.11
C ARG A 76 -15.20 5.01 14.34
N ARG A 77 -14.34 4.19 14.94
CA ARG A 77 -13.17 3.63 14.26
C ARG A 77 -13.58 2.36 13.51
N PRO A 78 -13.06 2.14 12.30
CA PRO A 78 -13.38 0.94 11.54
C PRO A 78 -12.80 -0.29 12.26
N VAL A 79 -13.68 -1.21 12.64
CA VAL A 79 -13.30 -2.53 13.18
C VAL A 79 -13.25 -3.56 12.06
N GLU A 80 -14.17 -3.44 11.10
CA GLU A 80 -14.26 -4.37 9.99
C GLU A 80 -14.53 -3.59 8.71
N VAL A 81 -13.71 -3.81 7.69
CA VAL A 81 -13.78 -3.08 6.41
C VAL A 81 -13.91 -4.04 5.25
N GLY A 82 -14.59 -3.59 4.20
CA GLY A 82 -14.69 -4.28 2.93
C GLY A 82 -13.97 -3.49 1.86
N ILE A 83 -12.88 -4.01 1.32
CA ILE A 83 -12.09 -3.33 0.27
C ILE A 83 -12.29 -4.08 -1.05
N LYS A 84 -12.44 -3.34 -2.15
CA LYS A 84 -12.49 -3.96 -3.49
C LYS A 84 -11.16 -4.67 -3.79
N PRO A 85 -11.17 -5.93 -4.28
CA PRO A 85 -9.95 -6.66 -4.57
C PRO A 85 -9.01 -5.91 -5.53
N THR A 86 -9.58 -5.24 -6.54
CA THR A 86 -8.81 -4.47 -7.52
C THR A 86 -8.09 -3.28 -6.88
N ALA A 87 -8.77 -2.53 -6.02
CA ALA A 87 -8.20 -1.38 -5.33
C ALA A 87 -7.12 -1.79 -4.34
N LEU A 88 -7.35 -2.87 -3.58
CA LEU A 88 -6.37 -3.41 -2.65
C LEU A 88 -5.09 -3.86 -3.37
N VAL A 89 -5.23 -4.61 -4.47
CA VAL A 89 -4.07 -5.09 -5.25
C VAL A 89 -3.30 -3.93 -5.87
N GLN A 90 -4.00 -2.93 -6.41
CA GLN A 90 -3.35 -1.73 -6.96
C GLN A 90 -2.60 -0.96 -5.89
N PHE A 91 -3.22 -0.73 -4.73
CA PHE A 91 -2.59 -0.04 -3.61
C PHE A 91 -1.28 -0.73 -3.21
N ILE A 92 -1.32 -2.05 -2.98
CA ILE A 92 -0.13 -2.82 -2.56
C ILE A 92 0.95 -2.81 -3.63
N ARG A 93 0.62 -2.97 -4.91
CA ARG A 93 1.62 -2.96 -5.99
C ARG A 93 2.27 -1.59 -6.22
N ASN A 94 1.62 -0.53 -5.78
CA ASN A 94 2.19 0.82 -5.84
C ASN A 94 3.15 1.09 -4.66
N GLN A 95 3.27 0.17 -3.70
CA GLN A 95 4.23 0.28 -2.60
C GLN A 95 5.60 -0.31 -2.99
N ASN A 96 6.65 0.28 -2.43
CA ASN A 96 8.03 -0.16 -2.65
C ASN A 96 8.23 -1.62 -2.25
N GLY A 97 8.90 -2.40 -3.11
CA GLY A 97 9.17 -3.83 -2.92
C GLY A 97 7.97 -4.78 -3.13
N TYR A 98 6.81 -4.28 -3.56
CA TYR A 98 5.58 -5.07 -3.79
C TYR A 98 5.10 -5.10 -5.24
N GLN A 99 5.80 -4.43 -6.15
CA GLN A 99 5.40 -4.25 -7.55
C GLN A 99 5.11 -5.58 -8.27
N ASP A 100 5.91 -6.62 -8.00
CA ASP A 100 5.80 -7.93 -8.64
C ASP A 100 4.82 -8.89 -7.93
N PHE A 101 4.14 -8.46 -6.87
CA PHE A 101 3.24 -9.34 -6.14
C PHE A 101 2.00 -9.66 -6.99
N SER A 102 1.73 -10.95 -7.18
CA SER A 102 0.49 -11.39 -7.81
C SER A 102 -0.71 -11.12 -6.89
N SER A 103 -1.89 -10.89 -7.45
CA SER A 103 -3.13 -10.75 -6.67
C SER A 103 -3.36 -11.95 -5.76
N ARG A 104 -2.98 -13.15 -6.22
CA ARG A 104 -3.04 -14.39 -5.44
C ARG A 104 -2.09 -14.36 -4.25
N LYS A 105 -0.84 -13.90 -4.44
CA LYS A 105 0.13 -13.78 -3.35
C LYS A 105 -0.37 -12.85 -2.25
N ILE A 106 -0.92 -11.69 -2.62
CA ILE A 106 -1.51 -10.72 -1.69
C ILE A 106 -2.71 -11.34 -0.95
N THR A 107 -3.62 -11.98 -1.69
CA THR A 107 -4.83 -12.57 -1.08
C THR A 107 -4.51 -13.75 -0.17
N ASN A 108 -3.53 -14.59 -0.55
CA ASN A 108 -3.06 -15.70 0.27
C ASN A 108 -2.43 -15.18 1.56
N TYR A 109 -1.59 -14.15 1.49
CA TYR A 109 -1.04 -13.51 2.68
C TYR A 109 -2.14 -13.11 3.67
N LEU A 110 -3.18 -12.39 3.20
CA LEU A 110 -4.30 -11.96 4.04
C LEU A 110 -5.11 -13.13 4.62
N LYS A 111 -5.18 -14.24 3.88
CA LYS A 111 -5.83 -15.46 4.35
C LYS A 111 -5.01 -16.15 5.43
N ASP A 112 -3.70 -16.23 5.25
CA ASP A 112 -2.77 -16.94 6.13
C ASP A 112 -2.67 -16.26 7.50
N ILE A 113 -2.71 -14.92 7.53
CA ILE A 113 -2.77 -14.15 8.79
C ILE A 113 -4.17 -14.10 9.43
N GLY A 114 -5.18 -14.72 8.82
CA GLY A 114 -6.54 -14.80 9.40
C GLY A 114 -7.38 -13.52 9.30
N VAL A 115 -6.96 -12.53 8.51
CA VAL A 115 -7.67 -11.23 8.41
C VAL A 115 -9.02 -11.33 7.69
N LEU A 116 -9.18 -12.30 6.78
CA LEU A 116 -10.38 -12.41 5.96
C LEU A 116 -11.55 -13.07 6.72
N THR A 117 -12.53 -12.27 7.16
CA THR A 117 -13.60 -12.71 8.09
C THR A 117 -14.72 -13.50 7.42
N LEU A 118 -14.97 -13.30 6.12
CA LEU A 118 -16.03 -13.98 5.36
C LEU A 118 -15.53 -14.40 3.99
N GLN A 119 -15.50 -15.71 3.78
CA GLN A 119 -15.14 -16.36 2.52
C GLN A 119 -16.35 -17.15 2.02
N GLU A 120 -16.70 -16.99 0.75
CA GLU A 120 -17.66 -17.87 0.08
C GLU A 120 -16.99 -19.23 -0.19
N GLU A 121 -17.74 -20.34 -0.26
CA GLU A 121 -17.19 -21.70 -0.43
C GLU A 121 -16.15 -21.86 -1.55
N LYS A 122 -16.17 -20.97 -2.56
CA LYS A 122 -15.23 -20.96 -3.70
C LYS A 122 -14.52 -19.62 -3.92
N SER A 123 -14.57 -18.70 -2.96
CA SER A 123 -13.94 -17.38 -3.13
C SER A 123 -13.56 -16.70 -1.81
N ASN A 124 -12.40 -16.05 -1.83
CA ASN A 124 -11.93 -15.20 -0.74
C ASN A 124 -12.68 -13.85 -0.66
N THR A 125 -13.64 -13.61 -1.56
CA THR A 125 -14.44 -12.37 -1.61
C THR A 125 -15.91 -12.68 -1.33
N CYS A 126 -16.61 -11.73 -0.73
CA CYS A 126 -18.05 -11.86 -0.47
C CYS A 126 -18.87 -10.94 -1.38
N HIS A 127 -19.97 -11.47 -1.92
CA HIS A 127 -20.97 -10.67 -2.61
C HIS A 127 -21.81 -9.88 -1.62
N LEU A 128 -21.99 -8.60 -1.92
CA LEU A 128 -22.74 -7.67 -1.07
C LEU A 128 -24.26 -7.71 -1.27
N GLY A 129 -24.75 -8.52 -2.21
CA GLY A 129 -26.16 -8.64 -2.61
C GLY A 129 -26.49 -7.80 -3.85
N THR A 130 -27.77 -7.48 -4.03
CA THR A 130 -28.27 -6.59 -5.08
C THR A 130 -28.77 -5.27 -4.48
N ASP A 131 -28.53 -4.15 -5.17
CA ASP A 131 -29.12 -2.85 -4.82
C ASP A 131 -30.64 -2.88 -5.07
N LYS A 132 -31.38 -1.91 -4.50
CA LYS A 132 -32.83 -1.72 -4.72
C LYS A 132 -33.22 -1.59 -6.21
N LYS A 133 -32.24 -1.29 -7.07
CA LYS A 133 -32.36 -1.21 -8.54
C LYS A 133 -32.01 -2.52 -9.27
N GLY A 134 -31.84 -3.64 -8.57
CA GLY A 134 -31.50 -4.95 -9.14
C GLY A 134 -30.03 -5.10 -9.59
N ARG A 135 -29.18 -4.10 -9.37
CA ARG A 135 -27.75 -4.17 -9.74
C ARG A 135 -26.98 -5.03 -8.74
N ILE A 136 -26.23 -6.00 -9.24
CA ILE A 136 -25.32 -6.83 -8.43
C ILE A 136 -24.25 -5.91 -7.81
N LEU A 137 -24.11 -5.95 -6.50
CA LEU A 137 -23.09 -5.21 -5.77
C LEU A 137 -21.72 -5.88 -5.93
N LEU A 138 -20.68 -5.05 -6.00
CA LEU A 138 -19.30 -5.48 -6.21
C LEU A 138 -18.83 -6.43 -5.09
N ARG A 139 -17.93 -7.35 -5.46
CA ARG A 139 -17.27 -8.26 -4.50
C ARG A 139 -16.22 -7.50 -3.71
N ILE A 140 -16.14 -7.79 -2.41
CA ILE A 140 -15.18 -7.17 -1.49
C ILE A 140 -14.41 -8.22 -0.70
N LEU A 141 -13.18 -7.87 -0.32
CA LEU A 141 -12.40 -8.56 0.72
C LEU A 141 -12.78 -7.97 2.06
N ARG A 142 -13.49 -8.75 2.87
CA ARG A 142 -13.90 -8.34 4.21
C ARG A 142 -12.79 -8.67 5.19
N SER A 143 -12.24 -7.63 5.79
CA SER A 143 -11.00 -7.67 6.56
C SER A 143 -11.27 -7.19 7.99
N ASP A 144 -10.80 -7.95 8.96
CA ASP A 144 -10.75 -7.54 10.35
C ASP A 144 -9.57 -6.59 10.57
N VAL A 145 -9.86 -5.37 11.00
CA VAL A 145 -8.84 -4.32 11.18
C VAL A 145 -7.98 -4.61 12.40
N GLN A 146 -8.52 -5.26 13.43
CA GLN A 146 -7.74 -5.61 14.61
C GLN A 146 -6.69 -6.67 14.27
N THR A 147 -7.08 -7.75 13.58
CA THR A 147 -6.14 -8.77 13.12
C THR A 147 -5.06 -8.19 12.19
N LEU A 148 -5.39 -7.19 11.36
CA LEU A 148 -4.39 -6.46 10.57
C LEU A 148 -3.38 -5.75 11.48
N ARG A 149 -3.84 -5.03 12.50
CA ARG A 149 -2.98 -4.30 13.44
C ARG A 149 -2.09 -5.26 14.25
N ASP A 150 -2.64 -6.40 14.67
CA ASP A 150 -1.90 -7.39 15.45
C ASP A 150 -0.78 -8.07 14.65
N ASN A 151 -0.92 -8.13 13.32
CA ASN A 151 0.08 -8.70 12.41
C ASN A 151 0.90 -7.62 11.68
N ALA A 152 0.72 -6.34 12.01
CA ALA A 152 1.41 -5.25 11.34
C ALA A 152 2.87 -5.16 11.80
N GLU A 153 3.80 -5.29 10.85
CA GLU A 153 5.22 -5.15 11.11
C GLU A 153 5.80 -4.07 10.20
N LYS A 154 6.37 -3.03 10.81
CA LYS A 154 7.16 -2.02 10.11
C LYS A 154 8.60 -2.51 10.01
N TYR A 155 9.20 -2.37 8.84
CA TYR A 155 10.60 -2.69 8.63
C TYR A 155 11.41 -1.41 8.74
N ASP A 156 12.30 -1.33 9.72
CA ASP A 156 13.20 -0.20 9.85
C ASP A 156 14.46 -0.43 9.00
N LEU A 157 14.58 0.37 7.94
CA LEU A 157 15.64 0.28 6.94
C LEU A 157 17.05 0.49 7.53
N PHE A 158 17.14 1.17 8.67
CA PHE A 158 18.40 1.50 9.34
C PHE A 158 18.82 0.47 10.41
N GLU A 159 17.88 -0.27 11.02
CA GLU A 159 18.22 -1.27 12.02
C GLU A 159 18.79 -2.56 11.39
N GLN A 160 18.36 -2.90 10.18
CA GLN A 160 18.83 -4.11 9.48
C GLN A 160 20.29 -4.01 9.00
N GLN A 161 20.83 -2.80 8.81
CA GLN A 161 22.24 -2.59 8.45
C GLN A 161 23.21 -2.73 9.64
N ALA A 162 22.72 -2.74 10.88
CA ALA A 162 23.55 -2.87 12.07
C ALA A 162 23.86 -4.33 12.46
N TYR A 163 23.25 -5.30 11.77
CA TYR A 163 23.38 -6.74 12.05
C TYR A 163 24.01 -7.56 10.91
N GLU A 164 24.44 -6.92 9.83
CA GLU A 164 25.28 -7.50 8.76
C GLU A 164 26.73 -7.02 8.88
#